data_AF-A0AA36F141-F1
#
_entry.id   AF-A0AA36F141-F1
#
_cell.length_a   1.000
_cell.length_b   1.000
_cell.length_c   1.000
_cell.angle_alpha   90.00
_cell.angle_beta   90.00
_cell.angle_gamma   90.00
#
_symmetry.space_group_name_H-M   'P 1'
#
loop_
_entity.id
_entity.type
_entity.pdbx_description
1 polymer ?
#
loop_
_entity_poly.entity_id
_entity_poly.type
_entity_poly.pdbx_seq_one_letter_code
_entity_poly.pdbx_strand_id
1 'polypeptide(L)'
;MSQKAPKPILSGQRLKTRKRDEKEKYDPSSFRDAIILGLNECSNDLEQVIKYLDTAGSRLDYRRYAEVLFDILFTGGQLAPGGLIVQDTDPTKPSRADICVFTAEKNVETLKAFYEVFFKLIRRYKYLERSFEDELQKILIYLKAYSEEERCKLAIITGLFLANGLCSAKILSSLFEQHVVKEGLSLEFSTIMFRTWLNEKDINSVSAAMKRSQIENRLLELFPINKRSQEAFLNHFQEAGLGPVANLQRVQQSAEVKKELQKDLTRMINDNEPIKEIIAHLKEYMAKHKLSDHEMVVLVWNTVMGTVEWNKKEELVAEQALKHLRNYSLLFTAVAKTEKSELNLMVRIQEYCYDNINFMKVFQKIIILFYKSEVLSEDVVLKWYRDSPSSKGKGIFVSQMKKFVEWLKSAEEGKRNFLLSISI
;
A
#
# COMPACT_ATOMS: atom_id res chain seq x y z
N MET A 1 -4.92 54.14 -43.46
CA MET A 1 -4.39 53.05 -44.30
C MET A 1 -4.06 51.89 -43.37
N SER A 2 -4.64 50.70 -43.41
CA SER A 2 -5.07 49.88 -44.55
C SER A 2 -6.39 49.17 -44.20
N GLN A 3 -7.47 49.52 -44.90
CA GLN A 3 -8.71 48.72 -44.92
C GLN A 3 -8.51 47.62 -45.95
N LYS A 4 -8.40 46.37 -45.51
CA LYS A 4 -8.42 45.22 -46.41
C LYS A 4 -9.79 45.18 -47.09
N ALA A 5 -9.80 45.23 -48.41
CA ALA A 5 -11.00 45.11 -49.21
C ALA A 5 -11.74 43.79 -48.90
N PRO A 6 -13.07 43.81 -48.67
CA PRO A 6 -13.83 42.60 -48.47
C PRO A 6 -13.84 41.79 -49.78
N LYS A 7 -13.50 40.50 -49.70
CA LYS A 7 -13.56 39.58 -50.84
C LYS A 7 -15.02 39.45 -51.32
N PRO A 8 -15.27 39.34 -52.63
CA PRO A 8 -16.62 39.29 -53.16
C PRO A 8 -17.33 38.06 -52.61
N ILE A 9 -18.51 38.28 -52.02
CA ILE A 9 -19.40 37.21 -51.60
C ILE A 9 -20.25 36.87 -52.82
N LEU A 10 -20.22 35.60 -53.25
CA LEU A 10 -21.14 35.08 -54.25
C LEU A 10 -22.56 35.23 -53.71
N SER A 11 -23.28 36.23 -54.20
CA SER A 11 -24.70 36.42 -53.91
C SER A 11 -25.46 35.21 -54.45
N GLY A 12 -26.10 34.46 -53.55
CA GLY A 12 -27.07 33.41 -53.91
C GLY A 12 -26.79 32.01 -53.38
N GLN A 13 -25.64 31.70 -52.78
CA GLN A 13 -25.40 30.36 -52.23
C GLN A 13 -25.57 30.35 -50.70
N ARG A 14 -26.70 29.82 -50.22
CA ARG A 14 -26.88 29.47 -48.80
C ARG A 14 -25.76 28.50 -48.41
N LEU A 15 -24.76 28.98 -47.68
CA LEU A 15 -23.76 28.14 -47.04
C LEU A 15 -24.47 27.27 -45.99
N LYS A 16 -24.89 26.06 -46.40
CA LYS A 16 -25.27 25.02 -45.45
C LYS A 16 -23.99 24.54 -44.79
N THR A 17 -23.72 25.02 -43.58
CA THR A 17 -22.73 24.43 -42.68
C THR A 17 -23.03 22.94 -42.58
N ARG A 18 -22.04 22.08 -42.87
CA ARG A 18 -22.21 20.64 -42.71
C ARG A 18 -22.36 20.37 -41.20
N LYS A 19 -23.34 19.55 -40.80
CA LYS A 19 -23.60 19.10 -39.40
C LYS A 19 -22.37 18.60 -38.62
N ARG A 20 -21.22 18.37 -39.29
CA ARG A 20 -19.96 17.94 -38.67
C ARG A 20 -19.15 19.07 -38.03
N ASP A 21 -19.40 20.34 -38.36
CA ASP A 21 -18.61 21.47 -37.87
C ASP A 21 -19.28 22.24 -36.72
N GLU A 22 -20.52 21.91 -36.35
CA GLU A 22 -21.11 22.38 -35.09
C GLU A 22 -20.52 21.59 -33.93
N LYS A 23 -19.39 22.07 -33.38
CA LYS A 23 -19.01 21.70 -32.02
C LYS A 23 -20.11 22.23 -31.11
N GLU A 24 -20.97 21.34 -30.64
CA GLU A 24 -21.98 21.62 -29.63
C GLU A 24 -21.33 22.46 -28.51
N LYS A 25 -21.89 23.63 -28.21
CA LYS A 25 -21.30 24.57 -27.25
C LYS A 25 -21.18 23.89 -25.87
N TYR A 26 -20.05 24.07 -25.19
CA TYR A 26 -19.91 23.57 -23.82
C TYR A 26 -20.84 24.37 -22.92
N ASP A 27 -21.85 23.72 -22.36
CA ASP A 27 -22.92 24.34 -21.59
C ASP A 27 -23.18 23.55 -20.29
N PRO A 28 -22.29 23.71 -19.29
CA PRO A 28 -22.40 22.98 -18.03
C PRO A 28 -23.65 23.36 -17.23
N SER A 29 -24.16 24.59 -17.38
CA SER A 29 -25.36 25.06 -16.67
C SER A 29 -26.62 24.32 -17.15
N SER A 30 -26.80 24.17 -18.46
CA SER A 30 -27.92 23.39 -19.00
C SER A 30 -27.85 21.91 -18.60
N PHE A 31 -26.65 21.33 -18.57
CA PHE A 31 -26.46 19.96 -18.08
C PHE A 31 -26.80 19.86 -16.58
N ARG A 32 -26.30 20.78 -15.76
CA ARG A 32 -26.60 20.86 -14.32
C ARG A 32 -28.10 20.94 -14.08
N ASP A 33 -28.80 21.85 -14.75
CA ASP A 33 -30.25 22.05 -14.60
C ASP A 33 -31.02 20.77 -14.93
N ALA A 34 -30.64 20.06 -16.00
CA ALA A 34 -31.26 18.80 -16.39
C ALA A 34 -31.05 17.67 -15.36
N ILE A 35 -29.85 17.58 -14.77
CA ILE A 35 -29.54 16.60 -13.73
C ILE A 35 -30.30 16.93 -12.44
N ILE A 36 -30.24 18.18 -11.96
CA ILE A 36 -30.93 18.61 -10.74
C ILE A 36 -32.42 18.35 -10.85
N LEU A 37 -33.04 18.72 -11.97
CA LEU A 37 -34.46 18.47 -12.21
C LEU A 37 -34.80 16.97 -12.08
N GLY A 38 -34.07 16.11 -12.77
CA GLY A 38 -34.32 14.67 -12.74
C GLY A 38 -34.06 14.02 -11.38
N LEU A 39 -33.07 14.52 -10.62
CA LEU A 39 -32.83 14.06 -9.25
C LEU A 39 -33.95 14.47 -8.31
N ASN A 40 -34.48 15.70 -8.43
CA ASN A 40 -35.57 16.18 -7.58
C ASN A 40 -36.89 15.44 -7.86
N GLU A 41 -37.10 14.97 -9.09
CA GLU A 41 -38.24 14.12 -9.45
C GLU A 41 -38.18 12.72 -8.78
N CYS A 42 -37.01 12.28 -8.30
CA CYS A 42 -36.84 10.96 -7.67
C CYS A 42 -37.34 10.87 -6.22
N SER A 43 -37.90 11.94 -5.64
CA SER A 43 -38.56 11.92 -4.32
C SER A 43 -37.73 11.28 -3.18
N ASN A 44 -36.42 11.54 -3.14
CA ASN A 44 -35.45 10.94 -2.21
C ASN A 44 -35.30 9.41 -2.27
N ASP A 45 -35.73 8.76 -3.36
CA ASP A 45 -35.56 7.33 -3.59
C ASP A 45 -34.28 7.03 -4.41
N LEU A 46 -33.28 6.42 -3.78
CA LEU A 46 -32.01 6.10 -4.41
C LEU A 46 -32.13 5.05 -5.53
N GLU A 47 -33.14 4.18 -5.50
CA GLU A 47 -33.38 3.25 -6.61
C GLU A 47 -33.91 3.99 -7.84
N GLN A 48 -34.73 5.02 -7.64
CA GLN A 48 -35.17 5.89 -8.73
C GLN A 48 -34.02 6.72 -9.28
N VAL A 49 -33.15 7.24 -8.41
CA VAL A 49 -31.91 7.94 -8.83
C VAL A 49 -31.05 7.04 -9.73
N ILE A 50 -30.85 5.77 -9.36
CA ILE A 50 -30.11 4.80 -10.18
C ILE A 50 -30.76 4.62 -11.55
N LYS A 51 -32.08 4.43 -11.62
CA LYS A 51 -32.82 4.25 -12.87
C LYS A 51 -32.77 5.51 -13.74
N TYR A 52 -32.91 6.69 -13.13
CA TYR A 52 -32.78 7.97 -13.82
C TYR A 52 -31.39 8.11 -14.43
N LEU A 53 -30.32 7.91 -13.64
CA LEU A 53 -28.95 8.05 -14.13
C LEU A 53 -28.59 7.05 -15.25
N ASP A 54 -29.09 5.82 -15.22
CA ASP A 54 -28.88 4.84 -16.32
C ASP A 54 -29.64 5.24 -17.60
N THR A 55 -30.84 5.81 -17.47
CA THR A 55 -31.63 6.21 -18.65
C THR A 55 -31.17 7.55 -19.22
N ALA A 56 -30.86 8.52 -18.35
CA ALA A 56 -30.47 9.87 -18.72
C ALA A 56 -29.11 9.92 -19.42
N GLY A 57 -28.16 9.03 -19.11
CA GLY A 57 -26.86 8.98 -19.79
C GLY A 57 -26.92 8.59 -21.28
N SER A 58 -28.09 8.17 -21.79
CA SER A 58 -28.32 8.02 -23.23
C SER A 58 -28.64 9.34 -23.96
N ARG A 59 -29.07 10.35 -23.19
CA ARG A 59 -29.51 11.67 -23.67
C ARG A 59 -28.55 12.79 -23.26
N LEU A 60 -27.96 12.67 -22.08
CA LEU A 60 -27.03 13.63 -21.49
C LEU A 60 -25.59 13.11 -21.66
N ASP A 61 -24.68 13.99 -22.10
CA ASP A 61 -23.28 13.61 -22.33
C ASP A 61 -22.48 13.59 -21.01
N TYR A 62 -22.56 12.46 -20.30
CA TYR A 62 -21.82 12.28 -19.05
C TYR A 62 -20.31 12.34 -19.23
N ARG A 63 -19.76 11.94 -20.39
CA ARG A 63 -18.31 12.00 -20.61
C ARG A 63 -17.83 13.44 -20.63
N ARG A 64 -18.60 14.32 -21.27
CA ARG A 64 -18.26 15.74 -21.40
C ARG A 64 -18.46 16.53 -20.12
N TYR A 65 -19.47 16.17 -19.32
CA TYR A 65 -19.86 16.90 -18.11
C TYR A 65 -19.66 16.08 -16.83
N ALA A 66 -18.70 15.14 -16.84
CA ALA A 66 -18.46 14.23 -15.72
C ALA A 66 -18.17 14.97 -14.41
N GLU A 67 -17.37 16.05 -14.47
CA GLU A 67 -17.06 16.91 -13.32
C GLU A 67 -18.35 17.47 -12.70
N VAL A 68 -19.19 18.10 -13.53
CA VAL A 68 -20.48 18.68 -13.08
C VAL A 68 -21.42 17.61 -12.54
N LEU A 69 -21.45 16.43 -13.16
CA LEU A 69 -22.26 15.29 -12.68
C LEU A 69 -21.84 14.89 -11.26
N PHE A 70 -20.55 14.70 -11.02
CA PHE A 70 -20.07 14.27 -9.71
C PHE A 70 -20.16 15.38 -8.65
N ASP A 71 -19.93 16.64 -9.02
CA ASP A 71 -20.21 17.80 -8.17
C ASP A 71 -21.65 17.76 -7.61
N ILE A 72 -22.63 17.53 -8.49
CA ILE A 72 -24.05 17.44 -8.12
C ILE A 72 -24.32 16.22 -7.25
N LEU A 73 -23.81 15.04 -7.60
CA LEU A 73 -24.06 13.82 -6.82
C LEU A 73 -23.49 13.90 -5.39
N PHE A 74 -22.35 14.58 -5.21
CA PHE A 74 -21.76 14.79 -3.89
C PHE A 74 -22.40 15.94 -3.13
N THR A 75 -22.45 17.13 -3.73
CA THR A 75 -22.74 18.39 -3.02
C THR A 75 -24.15 18.93 -3.27
N GLY A 76 -24.81 18.42 -4.31
CA GLY A 76 -26.13 18.82 -4.78
C GLY A 76 -26.08 19.86 -5.89
N GLY A 77 -24.96 20.51 -6.16
CA GLY A 77 -24.85 21.53 -7.21
C GLY A 77 -23.48 21.54 -7.87
N GLN A 78 -23.36 22.30 -8.96
CA GLN A 78 -22.07 22.50 -9.62
C GLN A 78 -21.12 23.30 -8.72
N LEU A 79 -19.86 22.88 -8.58
CA LEU A 79 -18.90 23.57 -7.74
C LEU A 79 -18.11 24.64 -8.51
N ALA A 80 -17.93 25.80 -7.88
CA ALA A 80 -16.96 26.81 -8.28
C ALA A 80 -15.57 26.44 -7.75
N PRO A 81 -14.48 27.01 -8.32
CA PRO A 81 -13.17 26.95 -7.68
C PRO A 81 -13.25 27.45 -6.23
N GLY A 82 -12.88 26.59 -5.28
CA GLY A 82 -13.01 26.87 -3.83
C GLY A 82 -14.11 26.09 -3.12
N GLY A 83 -14.91 25.29 -3.85
CA GLY A 83 -15.84 24.32 -3.26
C GLY A 83 -17.22 24.86 -2.89
N LEU A 84 -17.56 26.08 -3.30
CA LEU A 84 -18.90 26.64 -3.13
C LEU A 84 -19.78 26.30 -4.33
N ILE A 85 -21.07 26.07 -4.08
CA ILE A 85 -22.05 25.81 -5.14
C ILE A 85 -22.25 27.09 -5.97
N VAL A 86 -22.16 26.95 -7.30
CA VAL A 86 -22.49 28.00 -8.26
C VAL A 86 -23.99 28.27 -8.20
N GLN A 87 -24.36 29.48 -7.77
CA GLN A 87 -25.74 29.95 -7.79
C GLN A 87 -26.17 30.31 -9.21
N ASP A 88 -27.44 30.06 -9.54
CA ASP A 88 -28.04 30.56 -10.76
C ASP A 88 -28.24 32.08 -10.70
N THR A 89 -28.16 32.74 -11.85
CA THR A 89 -28.50 34.16 -12.00
C THR A 89 -29.99 34.41 -11.78
N ASP A 90 -30.83 33.41 -12.00
CA ASP A 90 -32.26 33.42 -11.71
C ASP A 90 -32.52 32.73 -10.36
N PRO A 91 -32.91 33.48 -9.30
CA PRO A 91 -33.14 32.92 -7.97
C PRO A 91 -34.36 31.98 -7.90
N THR A 92 -35.18 31.89 -8.96
CA THR A 92 -36.30 30.96 -9.02
C THR A 92 -35.91 29.54 -9.45
N LYS A 93 -34.69 29.37 -9.99
CA LYS A 93 -34.18 28.06 -10.39
C LYS A 93 -33.40 27.38 -9.25
N PRO A 94 -33.66 26.10 -8.95
CA PRO A 94 -32.91 25.39 -7.92
C PRO A 94 -31.46 25.20 -8.38
N SER A 95 -30.52 25.77 -7.61
CA SER A 95 -29.07 25.58 -7.81
C SER A 95 -28.53 24.34 -7.09
N ARG A 96 -29.38 23.66 -6.31
CA ARG A 96 -29.06 22.47 -5.52
C ARG A 96 -30.15 21.40 -5.72
N ALA A 97 -29.73 20.16 -5.92
CA ALA A 97 -30.57 18.98 -5.87
C ALA A 97 -30.95 18.63 -4.42
N ASP A 98 -32.15 18.13 -4.24
CA ASP A 98 -32.68 17.71 -2.94
C ASP A 98 -32.00 16.41 -2.45
N ILE A 99 -31.55 15.58 -3.38
CA ILE A 99 -30.88 14.31 -3.14
C ILE A 99 -29.42 14.34 -3.59
N CYS A 100 -28.49 14.34 -2.62
CA CYS A 100 -27.06 14.18 -2.83
C CYS A 100 -26.41 13.63 -1.56
N VAL A 101 -25.11 13.29 -1.62
CA VAL A 101 -24.38 12.77 -0.45
C VAL A 101 -24.44 13.73 0.73
N PHE A 102 -24.39 15.05 0.50
CA PHE A 102 -24.40 16.05 1.58
C PHE A 102 -25.78 16.21 2.25
N THR A 103 -26.87 15.95 1.53
CA THR A 103 -28.23 15.95 2.10
C THR A 103 -28.61 14.61 2.75
N ALA A 104 -27.83 13.55 2.53
CA ALA A 104 -28.04 12.25 3.15
C ALA A 104 -28.00 12.30 4.68
N GLU A 105 -28.62 11.35 5.36
CA GLU A 105 -28.43 11.17 6.81
C GLU A 105 -27.00 10.75 7.14
N LYS A 106 -26.44 11.25 8.26
CA LYS A 106 -25.09 10.92 8.74
C LYS A 106 -25.05 9.54 9.42
N ASN A 107 -25.34 8.49 8.67
CA ASN A 107 -25.19 7.10 9.09
C ASN A 107 -24.57 6.25 7.96
N VAL A 108 -24.02 5.08 8.30
CA VAL A 108 -23.26 4.25 7.35
C VAL A 108 -24.21 3.57 6.36
N GLU A 109 -25.41 3.19 6.79
CA GLU A 109 -26.42 2.48 6.02
C GLU A 109 -26.91 3.33 4.83
N THR A 110 -27.29 4.58 5.08
CA THR A 110 -27.71 5.53 4.04
C THR A 110 -26.57 5.83 3.08
N LEU A 111 -25.33 5.99 3.60
CA LEU A 111 -24.17 6.25 2.75
C LEU A 111 -23.73 5.02 1.94
N LYS A 112 -24.01 3.80 2.42
CA LYS A 112 -23.91 2.57 1.62
C LYS A 112 -24.92 2.53 0.49
N ALA A 113 -26.14 2.98 0.71
CA ALA A 113 -27.13 3.11 -0.36
C ALA A 113 -26.67 4.13 -1.42
N PHE A 114 -26.07 5.26 -1.00
CA PHE A 114 -25.43 6.18 -1.95
C PHE A 114 -24.24 5.55 -2.67
N TYR A 115 -23.38 4.78 -1.99
CA TYR A 115 -22.30 4.03 -2.63
C TYR A 115 -22.82 3.17 -3.80
N GLU A 116 -23.97 2.49 -3.64
CA GLU A 116 -24.59 1.70 -4.70
C GLU A 116 -24.99 2.53 -5.93
N VAL A 117 -25.38 3.80 -5.74
CA VAL A 117 -25.66 4.74 -6.85
C VAL A 117 -24.40 4.93 -7.69
N PHE A 118 -23.28 5.29 -7.06
CA PHE A 118 -22.00 5.49 -7.75
C PHE A 118 -21.48 4.20 -8.37
N PHE A 119 -21.56 3.08 -7.65
CA PHE A 119 -21.11 1.77 -8.14
C PHE A 119 -21.85 1.38 -9.41
N LYS A 120 -23.19 1.48 -9.43
CA LYS A 120 -24.00 1.14 -10.61
C LYS A 120 -23.76 2.11 -11.76
N LEU A 121 -23.67 3.42 -11.48
CA LEU A 121 -23.38 4.44 -12.49
C LEU A 121 -22.01 4.19 -13.16
N ILE A 122 -20.94 4.02 -12.39
CA ILE A 122 -19.59 3.82 -12.91
C ILE A 122 -19.46 2.46 -13.59
N ARG A 123 -20.09 1.41 -13.05
CA ARG A 123 -20.12 0.09 -13.70
C ARG A 123 -20.80 0.13 -15.07
N ARG A 124 -21.89 0.90 -15.19
CA ARG A 124 -22.63 1.10 -16.45
C ARG A 124 -21.84 1.96 -17.43
N TYR A 125 -21.29 3.07 -16.97
CA TYR A 125 -20.53 4.03 -17.76
C TYR A 125 -19.07 4.01 -17.36
N LYS A 126 -18.38 2.92 -17.69
CA LYS A 126 -17.00 2.66 -17.24
C LYS A 126 -16.01 3.78 -17.59
N TYR A 127 -16.28 4.56 -18.63
CA TYR A 127 -15.47 5.72 -19.00
C TYR A 127 -15.50 6.86 -17.97
N LEU A 128 -16.44 6.85 -17.01
CA LEU A 128 -16.52 7.84 -15.92
C LEU A 128 -15.56 7.53 -14.77
N GLU A 129 -14.99 6.32 -14.70
CA GLU A 129 -14.13 5.91 -13.57
C GLU A 129 -12.98 6.89 -13.31
N ARG A 130 -12.27 7.32 -14.38
CA ARG A 130 -11.18 8.27 -14.23
C ARG A 130 -11.68 9.64 -13.78
N SER A 131 -12.74 10.16 -14.40
CA SER A 131 -13.32 11.45 -14.03
C SER A 131 -13.90 11.45 -12.62
N PHE A 132 -14.39 10.31 -12.14
CA PHE A 132 -14.82 10.13 -10.75
C PHE A 132 -13.64 10.27 -9.78
N GLU A 133 -12.52 9.59 -10.05
CA GLU A 133 -11.32 9.73 -9.21
C GLU A 133 -10.79 11.17 -9.21
N ASP A 134 -10.69 11.78 -10.39
CA ASP A 134 -10.18 13.14 -10.55
C ASP A 134 -11.08 14.16 -9.81
N GLU A 135 -12.41 14.04 -9.94
CA GLU A 135 -13.34 14.96 -9.27
C GLU A 135 -13.44 14.70 -7.76
N LEU A 136 -13.48 13.43 -7.31
CA LEU A 136 -13.44 13.13 -5.88
C LEU A 136 -12.17 13.69 -5.24
N GLN A 137 -11.03 13.57 -5.92
CA GLN A 137 -9.77 14.18 -5.47
C GLN A 137 -9.92 15.71 -5.33
N LYS A 138 -10.55 16.40 -6.28
CA LYS A 138 -10.82 17.85 -6.21
C LYS A 138 -11.78 18.22 -5.08
N ILE A 139 -12.85 17.46 -4.85
CA ILE A 139 -13.78 17.65 -3.73
C ILE A 139 -13.01 17.55 -2.39
N LEU A 140 -12.09 16.61 -2.25
CA LEU A 140 -11.27 16.47 -1.03
C LEU A 140 -10.32 17.67 -0.78
N ILE A 141 -9.96 18.44 -1.82
CA ILE A 141 -9.16 19.67 -1.65
C ILE A 141 -9.99 20.77 -0.96
N TYR A 142 -11.32 20.73 -1.12
CA TYR A 142 -12.23 21.77 -0.64
C TYR A 142 -12.88 21.47 0.71
N LEU A 143 -12.33 20.54 1.51
CA LEU A 143 -12.89 20.19 2.83
C LEU A 143 -13.17 21.41 3.73
N LYS A 144 -12.39 22.48 3.61
CA LYS A 144 -12.59 23.73 4.35
C LYS A 144 -13.93 24.44 4.04
N ALA A 145 -14.43 24.30 2.82
CA ALA A 145 -15.68 24.92 2.38
C ALA A 145 -16.92 24.19 2.91
N TYR A 146 -16.76 22.97 3.42
CA TYR A 146 -17.86 22.11 3.85
C TYR A 146 -18.04 22.17 5.37
N SER A 147 -19.29 22.01 5.81
CA SER A 147 -19.62 21.86 7.21
C SER A 147 -19.01 20.59 7.81
N GLU A 148 -18.91 20.52 9.14
CA GLU A 148 -18.40 19.33 9.83
C GLU A 148 -19.21 18.08 9.48
N GLU A 149 -20.53 18.21 9.39
CA GLU A 149 -21.43 17.11 9.05
C GLU A 149 -21.22 16.62 7.61
N GLU A 150 -21.08 17.53 6.64
CA GLU A 150 -20.79 17.19 5.25
C GLU A 150 -19.43 16.50 5.12
N ARG A 151 -18.40 16.98 5.83
CA ARG A 151 -17.08 16.33 5.90
C ARG A 151 -17.18 14.91 6.47
N CYS A 152 -17.99 14.69 7.50
CA CYS A 152 -18.20 13.37 8.07
C CYS A 152 -18.85 12.42 7.03
N LYS A 153 -19.90 12.86 6.34
CA LYS A 153 -20.57 12.06 5.29
C LYS A 153 -19.60 11.73 4.16
N LEU A 154 -18.82 12.71 3.71
CA LEU A 154 -17.80 12.52 2.69
C LEU A 154 -16.71 11.54 3.12
N ALA A 155 -16.27 11.59 4.38
CA ALA A 155 -15.27 10.67 4.91
C ALA A 155 -15.78 9.22 4.97
N ILE A 156 -17.03 9.01 5.39
CA ILE A 156 -17.66 7.69 5.43
C ILE A 156 -17.77 7.13 4.01
N ILE A 157 -18.39 7.86 3.07
CA ILE A 157 -18.58 7.36 1.71
C ILE A 157 -17.24 7.13 0.98
N THR A 158 -16.24 7.97 1.23
CA THR A 158 -14.87 7.77 0.71
C THR A 158 -14.25 6.48 1.25
N GLY A 159 -14.47 6.17 2.53
CA GLY A 159 -14.07 4.89 3.12
C GLY A 159 -14.72 3.70 2.43
N LEU A 160 -16.02 3.79 2.10
CA LEU A 160 -16.75 2.76 1.35
C LEU A 160 -16.21 2.58 -0.07
N PHE A 161 -15.92 3.67 -0.79
CA PHE A 161 -15.34 3.63 -2.14
C PHE A 161 -13.99 2.93 -2.15
N LEU A 162 -13.12 3.28 -1.22
CA LEU A 162 -11.78 2.72 -1.12
C LEU A 162 -11.80 1.25 -0.66
N ALA A 163 -12.64 0.91 0.32
CA ALA A 163 -12.81 -0.45 0.82
C ALA A 163 -13.26 -1.44 -0.26
N ASN A 164 -14.09 -0.97 -1.18
CA ASN A 164 -14.62 -1.79 -2.27
C ASN A 164 -13.88 -1.57 -3.60
N GLY A 165 -12.82 -0.77 -3.62
CA GLY A 165 -11.99 -0.54 -4.81
C GLY A 165 -12.72 0.18 -5.96
N LEU A 166 -13.71 1.03 -5.66
CA LEU A 166 -14.38 1.87 -6.66
C LEU A 166 -13.47 2.99 -7.16
N CYS A 167 -12.52 3.42 -6.32
CA CYS A 167 -11.45 4.35 -6.66
C CYS A 167 -10.12 3.90 -6.05
N SER A 168 -9.00 4.37 -6.61
CA SER A 168 -7.67 4.20 -6.07
C SER A 168 -7.42 5.10 -4.86
N ALA A 169 -6.48 4.71 -3.98
CA ALA A 169 -6.12 5.54 -2.82
C ALA A 169 -5.34 6.81 -3.20
N LYS A 170 -5.03 7.03 -4.48
CA LYS A 170 -4.37 8.25 -4.97
C LYS A 170 -5.17 9.51 -4.68
N ILE A 171 -6.50 9.42 -4.61
CA ILE A 171 -7.37 10.54 -4.24
C ILE A 171 -7.01 11.14 -2.87
N LEU A 172 -6.42 10.35 -1.98
CA LEU A 172 -6.03 10.80 -0.64
C LEU A 172 -4.85 11.77 -0.66
N SER A 173 -4.17 11.93 -1.80
CA SER A 173 -3.12 12.93 -1.94
C SER A 173 -3.60 14.35 -1.65
N SER A 174 -4.88 14.66 -1.92
CA SER A 174 -5.53 15.92 -1.55
C SER A 174 -5.55 16.19 -0.05
N LEU A 175 -5.52 15.15 0.78
CA LEU A 175 -5.48 15.30 2.24
C LEU A 175 -4.10 15.75 2.75
N PHE A 176 -3.07 15.72 1.91
CA PHE A 176 -1.72 16.18 2.25
C PHE A 176 -1.50 17.65 1.87
N GLU A 177 -2.47 18.30 1.22
CA GLU A 177 -2.39 19.70 0.85
C GLU A 177 -2.31 20.61 2.07
N GLN A 178 -1.43 21.61 2.03
CA GLN A 178 -1.07 22.40 3.21
C GLN A 178 -2.27 23.09 3.86
N HIS A 179 -3.22 23.60 3.08
CA HIS A 179 -4.41 24.28 3.61
C HIS A 179 -5.38 23.30 4.29
N VAL A 180 -5.44 22.04 3.85
CA VAL A 180 -6.25 20.99 4.49
C VAL A 180 -5.57 20.51 5.78
N VAL A 181 -4.24 20.33 5.72
CA VAL A 181 -3.44 19.83 6.84
C VAL A 181 -3.33 20.82 7.99
N LYS A 182 -3.09 22.10 7.70
CA LYS A 182 -2.87 23.13 8.73
C LYS A 182 -4.08 23.28 9.67
N GLU A 183 -5.28 23.04 9.17
CA GLU A 183 -6.54 23.17 9.92
C GLU A 183 -6.93 21.88 10.65
N GLY A 184 -6.15 20.79 10.52
CA GLY A 184 -6.46 19.50 11.15
C GLY A 184 -7.54 18.68 10.43
N LEU A 185 -8.13 19.22 9.36
CA LEU A 185 -9.24 18.61 8.62
C LEU A 185 -8.84 17.27 8.00
N SER A 186 -7.60 17.13 7.52
CA SER A 186 -7.09 15.89 6.97
C SER A 186 -7.03 14.77 8.00
N LEU A 187 -6.67 15.08 9.24
CA LEU A 187 -6.61 14.11 10.32
C LEU A 187 -8.01 13.68 10.78
N GLU A 188 -8.93 14.63 10.95
CA GLU A 188 -10.34 14.35 11.27
C GLU A 188 -10.99 13.47 10.19
N PHE A 189 -10.84 13.87 8.93
CA PHE A 189 -11.37 13.16 7.77
C PHE A 189 -10.81 11.74 7.69
N SER A 190 -9.48 11.59 7.72
CA SER A 190 -8.82 10.30 7.58
C SER A 190 -9.18 9.34 8.72
N THR A 191 -9.42 9.86 9.93
CA THR A 191 -9.86 9.04 11.08
C THR A 191 -11.21 8.38 10.81
N ILE A 192 -12.20 9.14 10.33
CA ILE A 192 -13.54 8.62 10.01
C ILE A 192 -13.47 7.66 8.81
N MET A 193 -12.69 8.03 7.80
CA MET A 193 -12.48 7.23 6.59
C MET A 193 -11.84 5.87 6.92
N PHE A 194 -10.76 5.84 7.71
CA PHE A 194 -10.11 4.59 8.12
C PHE A 194 -11.01 3.73 9.01
N ARG A 195 -11.77 4.34 9.92
CA ARG A 195 -12.76 3.61 10.72
C ARG A 195 -13.80 2.92 9.83
N THR A 196 -14.33 3.65 8.84
CA THR A 196 -15.29 3.08 7.90
C THR A 196 -14.66 1.96 7.07
N TRP A 197 -13.45 2.17 6.54
CA TRP A 197 -12.74 1.16 5.76
C TRP A 197 -12.47 -0.12 6.58
N LEU A 198 -11.99 0.01 7.83
CA LEU A 198 -11.75 -1.14 8.71
C LEU A 198 -13.00 -1.85 9.21
N ASN A 199 -14.17 -1.21 9.13
CA ASN A 199 -15.44 -1.87 9.38
C ASN A 199 -15.91 -2.67 8.15
N GLU A 200 -15.58 -2.22 6.94
CA GLU A 200 -15.93 -2.92 5.68
C GLU A 200 -14.95 -4.03 5.31
N LYS A 201 -13.66 -3.86 5.62
CA LYS A 201 -12.54 -4.74 5.25
C LYS A 201 -11.52 -4.80 6.37
N ASP A 202 -10.36 -5.38 6.11
CA ASP A 202 -9.27 -5.48 7.06
C ASP A 202 -8.13 -4.48 6.79
N ILE A 203 -7.16 -4.47 7.71
CA ILE A 203 -5.97 -3.62 7.60
C ILE A 203 -5.07 -3.99 6.40
N ASN A 204 -5.16 -5.23 5.91
CA ASN A 204 -4.40 -5.67 4.74
C ASN A 204 -4.91 -4.97 3.47
N SER A 205 -6.23 -4.80 3.35
CA SER A 205 -6.85 -4.07 2.24
C SER A 205 -6.37 -2.60 2.20
N VAL A 206 -6.30 -1.95 3.37
CA VAL A 206 -5.76 -0.59 3.52
C VAL A 206 -4.28 -0.57 3.12
N SER A 207 -3.46 -1.43 3.70
CA SER A 207 -2.01 -1.49 3.42
C SER A 207 -1.72 -1.71 1.94
N ALA A 208 -2.44 -2.63 1.29
CA ALA A 208 -2.29 -2.93 -0.12
C ALA A 208 -2.70 -1.74 -1.01
N ALA A 209 -3.79 -1.05 -0.68
CA ALA A 209 -4.24 0.12 -1.43
C ALA A 209 -3.27 1.30 -1.32
N MET A 210 -2.72 1.55 -0.12
CA MET A 210 -1.70 2.58 0.10
C MET A 210 -0.44 2.29 -0.70
N LYS A 211 0.07 1.04 -0.64
CA LYS A 211 1.25 0.59 -1.40
C LYS A 211 1.07 0.71 -2.91
N ARG A 212 -0.09 0.28 -3.45
CA ARG A 212 -0.39 0.43 -4.88
C ARG A 212 -0.43 1.88 -5.32
N SER A 213 -0.80 2.79 -4.42
CA SER A 213 -0.91 4.22 -4.69
C SER A 213 0.36 5.00 -4.33
N GLN A 214 1.38 4.34 -3.76
CA GLN A 214 2.65 4.93 -3.33
C GLN A 214 2.49 6.07 -2.31
N ILE A 215 1.53 5.94 -1.39
CA ILE A 215 1.24 6.94 -0.34
C ILE A 215 1.44 6.41 1.07
N GLU A 216 1.84 5.16 1.24
CA GLU A 216 2.05 4.51 2.53
C GLU A 216 3.08 5.24 3.42
N ASN A 217 4.05 5.91 2.79
CA ASN A 217 5.10 6.67 3.48
C ASN A 217 4.69 8.11 3.82
N ARG A 218 3.53 8.55 3.31
CA ARG A 218 3.05 9.92 3.44
C ARG A 218 2.00 10.08 4.53
N LEU A 219 1.65 9.02 5.26
CA LEU A 219 0.58 9.06 6.27
C LEU A 219 0.86 10.04 7.42
N LEU A 220 2.13 10.34 7.75
CA LEU A 220 2.46 11.42 8.68
C LEU A 220 2.04 12.80 8.18
N GLU A 221 1.94 12.97 6.86
CA GLU A 221 1.58 14.26 6.28
C GLU A 221 0.14 14.66 6.59
N LEU A 222 -0.71 13.72 7.05
CA LEU A 222 -2.04 13.99 7.61
C LEU A 222 -1.99 14.90 8.84
N PHE A 223 -0.87 14.91 9.57
CA PHE A 223 -0.71 15.75 10.76
C PHE A 223 -0.21 17.14 10.37
N PRO A 224 -0.65 18.21 11.06
CA PRO A 224 -0.01 19.52 10.99
C PRO A 224 1.50 19.42 11.23
N ILE A 225 2.31 20.18 10.49
CA ILE A 225 3.79 20.10 10.54
C ILE A 225 4.34 20.15 11.97
N ASN A 226 3.78 21.01 12.81
CA ASN A 226 4.17 21.20 14.21
C ASN A 226 3.75 20.05 15.15
N LYS A 227 2.93 19.11 14.68
CA LYS A 227 2.45 17.93 15.43
C LYS A 227 2.93 16.60 14.82
N ARG A 228 3.75 16.64 13.76
CA ARG A 228 4.24 15.44 13.07
C ARG A 228 5.29 14.73 13.92
N SER A 229 4.90 13.62 14.53
CA SER A 229 5.83 12.65 15.11
C SER A 229 5.23 11.25 15.04
N GLN A 230 6.10 10.24 15.14
CA GLN A 230 5.67 8.84 15.23
C GLN A 230 4.77 8.62 16.45
N GLU A 231 5.13 9.22 17.58
CA GLU A 231 4.37 9.12 18.82
C GLU A 231 2.98 9.76 18.68
N ALA A 232 2.89 10.95 18.07
CA ALA A 232 1.61 11.60 17.82
C ALA A 232 0.71 10.78 16.90
N PHE A 233 1.27 10.16 15.86
CA PHE A 233 0.53 9.27 14.97
C PHE A 233 0.00 8.04 15.70
N LEU A 234 0.86 7.38 16.47
CA LEU A 234 0.49 6.19 17.24
C LEU A 234 -0.61 6.51 18.26
N ASN A 235 -0.43 7.56 19.06
CA ASN A 235 -1.38 7.94 20.11
C ASN A 235 -2.75 8.28 19.52
N HIS A 236 -2.79 9.14 18.48
CA HIS A 236 -4.04 9.55 17.83
C HIS A 236 -4.85 8.35 17.32
N PHE A 237 -4.23 7.46 16.53
CA PHE A 237 -4.95 6.33 15.96
C PHE A 237 -5.26 5.25 17.00
N GLN A 238 -4.48 5.10 18.07
CA GLN A 238 -4.84 4.21 19.18
C GLN A 238 -6.06 4.73 19.95
N GLU A 239 -6.05 6.02 20.32
CA GLU A 239 -7.17 6.68 21.01
C GLU A 239 -8.46 6.65 20.18
N ALA A 240 -8.34 6.76 18.86
CA ALA A 240 -9.47 6.65 17.94
C ALA A 240 -10.00 5.21 17.73
N GLY A 241 -9.42 4.20 18.39
CA GLY A 241 -9.79 2.78 18.22
C GLY A 241 -9.25 2.15 16.94
N LEU A 242 -8.29 2.79 16.27
CA LEU A 242 -7.67 2.40 15.00
C LEU A 242 -6.23 1.89 15.20
N GLY A 243 -6.02 1.09 16.24
CA GLY A 243 -4.74 0.45 16.54
C GLY A 243 -4.09 -0.29 15.35
N PRO A 244 -4.85 -0.95 14.45
CA PRO A 244 -4.29 -1.51 13.23
C PRO A 244 -3.62 -0.47 12.31
N VAL A 245 -4.20 0.73 12.17
CA VAL A 245 -3.62 1.84 11.39
C VAL A 245 -2.36 2.38 12.07
N ALA A 246 -2.40 2.56 13.39
CA ALA A 246 -1.22 2.94 14.18
C ALA A 246 -0.04 1.96 13.92
N ASN A 247 -0.33 0.66 13.90
CA ASN A 247 0.66 -0.38 13.67
C ASN A 247 1.21 -0.41 12.24
N LEU A 248 0.43 -0.01 11.22
CA LEU A 248 0.91 0.00 9.83
C LEU A 248 2.16 0.83 9.67
N GLN A 249 2.19 2.02 10.27
CA GLN A 249 3.33 2.90 10.13
C GLN A 249 4.59 2.31 10.76
N ARG A 250 4.47 1.71 11.95
CA ARG A 250 5.58 1.04 12.62
C ARG A 250 6.16 -0.10 11.78
N VAL A 251 5.29 -0.91 11.19
CA VAL A 251 5.69 -2.00 10.29
C VAL A 251 6.36 -1.45 9.03
N GLN A 252 5.80 -0.39 8.44
CA GLN A 252 6.35 0.25 7.25
C GLN A 252 7.76 0.81 7.51
N GLN A 253 7.93 1.59 8.58
CA GLN A 253 9.24 2.15 8.95
C GLN A 253 10.28 1.06 9.21
N SER A 254 9.91 -0.01 9.92
CA SER A 254 10.81 -1.15 10.13
C SER A 254 11.22 -1.81 8.81
N ALA A 255 10.29 -1.93 7.86
CA ALA A 255 10.57 -2.47 6.54
C ALA A 255 11.48 -1.55 5.72
N GLU A 256 11.32 -0.23 5.80
CA GLU A 256 12.17 0.74 5.12
C GLU A 256 13.60 0.72 5.64
N VAL A 257 13.77 0.74 6.97
CA VAL A 257 15.07 0.61 7.64
C VAL A 257 15.77 -0.68 7.20
N LYS A 258 15.04 -1.80 7.13
CA LYS A 258 15.60 -3.08 6.63
C LYS A 258 15.97 -3.01 5.14
N LYS A 259 15.16 -2.34 4.31
CA LYS A 259 15.41 -2.19 2.88
C LYS A 259 16.64 -1.30 2.60
N GLU A 260 16.80 -0.23 3.36
CA GLU A 260 17.95 0.66 3.28
C GLU A 260 19.23 -0.09 3.71
N LEU A 261 19.20 -0.78 4.85
CA LEU A 261 20.31 -1.63 5.29
C LEU A 261 20.66 -2.71 4.28
N GLN A 262 19.66 -3.36 3.67
CA GLN A 262 19.90 -4.37 2.63
C GLN A 262 20.62 -3.75 1.42
N LYS A 263 20.23 -2.54 1.00
CA LYS A 263 20.88 -1.83 -0.10
C LYS A 263 22.33 -1.48 0.23
N ASP A 264 22.58 -0.96 1.43
CA ASP A 264 23.93 -0.62 1.89
C ASP A 264 24.81 -1.88 1.98
N LEU A 265 24.29 -2.97 2.56
CA LEU A 265 25.01 -4.24 2.65
C LEU A 265 25.31 -4.84 1.27
N THR A 266 24.37 -4.75 0.31
CA THR A 266 24.64 -5.15 -1.09
C THR A 266 25.77 -4.33 -1.70
N ARG A 267 25.80 -3.01 -1.47
CA ARG A 267 26.89 -2.14 -1.95
C ARG A 267 28.23 -2.57 -1.36
N MET A 268 28.33 -2.67 -0.03
CA MET A 268 29.58 -3.05 0.66
C MET A 268 30.11 -4.42 0.19
N ILE A 269 29.21 -5.38 -0.04
CA ILE A 269 29.56 -6.71 -0.58
C ILE A 269 30.11 -6.60 -2.01
N ASN A 270 29.47 -5.82 -2.88
CA ASN A 270 29.90 -5.66 -4.28
C ASN A 270 31.23 -4.90 -4.40
N ASP A 271 31.46 -3.95 -3.49
CA ASP A 271 32.70 -3.16 -3.41
C ASP A 271 33.84 -3.96 -2.76
N ASN A 272 33.59 -5.21 -2.35
CA ASN A 272 34.53 -6.08 -1.65
C ASN A 272 35.13 -5.44 -0.40
N GLU A 273 34.31 -4.68 0.34
CA GLU A 273 34.74 -4.08 1.59
C GLU A 273 35.18 -5.15 2.61
N PRO A 274 36.16 -4.85 3.48
CA PRO A 274 36.61 -5.78 4.51
C PRO A 274 35.46 -6.25 5.41
N ILE A 275 35.35 -7.56 5.65
CA ILE A 275 34.29 -8.15 6.48
C ILE A 275 34.18 -7.49 7.87
N LYS A 276 35.29 -7.03 8.44
CA LYS A 276 35.31 -6.31 9.72
C LYS A 276 34.55 -4.97 9.66
N GLU A 277 34.65 -4.24 8.55
CA GLU A 277 33.95 -2.97 8.33
C GLU A 277 32.46 -3.21 8.14
N ILE A 278 32.10 -4.24 7.37
CA ILE A 278 30.70 -4.70 7.23
C ILE A 278 30.11 -5.04 8.61
N ILE A 279 30.83 -5.81 9.44
CA ILE A 279 30.39 -6.16 10.80
C ILE A 279 30.21 -4.91 11.68
N ALA A 280 31.13 -3.95 11.59
CA ALA A 280 31.04 -2.70 12.36
C ALA A 280 29.79 -1.90 11.97
N HIS A 281 29.54 -1.75 10.67
CA HIS A 281 28.37 -1.08 10.13
C HIS A 281 27.07 -1.77 10.58
N LEU A 282 26.98 -3.10 10.48
CA LEU A 282 25.80 -3.84 10.94
C LEU A 282 25.53 -3.63 12.44
N LYS A 283 26.56 -3.68 13.29
CA LYS A 283 26.41 -3.47 14.74
C LYS A 283 25.92 -2.07 15.08
N GLU A 284 26.47 -1.06 14.41
CA GLU A 284 26.02 0.33 14.57
C GLU A 284 24.56 0.49 14.16
N TYR A 285 24.20 -0.06 13.00
CA TYR A 285 22.84 0.02 12.46
C TYR A 285 21.82 -0.72 13.34
N MET A 286 22.19 -1.90 13.86
CA MET A 286 21.38 -2.66 14.83
C MET A 286 21.10 -1.86 16.10
N ALA A 287 22.13 -1.23 16.67
CA ALA A 287 21.99 -0.42 17.88
C ALA A 287 21.12 0.81 17.64
N LYS A 288 21.34 1.51 16.52
CA LYS A 288 20.60 2.72 16.13
C LYS A 288 19.11 2.46 15.93
N HIS A 289 18.75 1.36 15.28
CA HIS A 289 17.37 1.05 14.90
C HIS A 289 16.70 -0.02 15.77
N LYS A 290 17.38 -0.50 16.82
CA LYS A 290 16.92 -1.55 17.74
C LYS A 290 16.49 -2.82 17.00
N LEU A 291 17.21 -3.18 15.93
CA LEU A 291 16.96 -4.40 15.17
C LEU A 291 17.44 -5.61 15.98
N SER A 292 16.65 -6.67 15.97
CA SER A 292 16.99 -7.89 16.70
C SER A 292 17.92 -8.81 15.91
N ASP A 293 18.73 -9.61 16.62
CA ASP A 293 19.67 -10.56 16.01
C ASP A 293 18.99 -11.52 15.02
N HIS A 294 17.78 -11.98 15.36
CA HIS A 294 17.04 -12.93 14.55
C HIS A 294 16.41 -12.34 13.28
N GLU A 295 16.20 -11.03 13.22
CA GLU A 295 15.83 -10.31 11.99
C GLU A 295 17.08 -10.02 11.15
N MET A 296 18.17 -9.64 11.82
CA MET A 296 19.43 -9.30 11.17
C MET A 296 20.02 -10.49 10.41
N VAL A 297 20.05 -11.67 11.04
CA VAL A 297 20.62 -12.88 10.43
C VAL A 297 19.89 -13.28 9.15
N VAL A 298 18.56 -13.08 9.09
CA VAL A 298 17.74 -13.36 7.90
C VAL A 298 18.03 -12.34 6.80
N LEU A 299 18.19 -11.06 7.14
CA LEU A 299 18.57 -10.01 6.20
C LEU A 299 19.95 -10.29 5.61
N VAL A 300 20.96 -10.56 6.45
CA VAL A 300 22.32 -10.89 6.01
C VAL A 300 22.32 -12.09 5.08
N TRP A 301 21.61 -13.17 5.44
CA TRP A 301 21.47 -14.35 4.56
C TRP A 301 20.90 -13.98 3.19
N ASN A 302 19.76 -13.28 3.16
CA ASN A 302 19.11 -12.89 1.92
C ASN A 302 20.00 -12.01 1.05
N THR A 303 20.75 -11.09 1.65
CA THR A 303 21.66 -10.20 0.93
C THR A 303 22.85 -10.96 0.39
N VAL A 304 23.57 -11.71 1.23
CA VAL A 304 24.77 -12.47 0.85
C VAL A 304 24.45 -13.50 -0.23
N MET A 305 23.31 -14.19 -0.14
CA MET A 305 22.91 -15.17 -1.16
C MET A 305 22.35 -14.53 -2.42
N GLY A 306 21.83 -13.30 -2.33
CA GLY A 306 21.24 -12.55 -3.43
C GLY A 306 22.25 -11.78 -4.28
N THR A 307 23.47 -11.55 -3.79
CA THR A 307 24.54 -10.88 -4.56
C THR A 307 25.27 -11.81 -5.53
N VAL A 308 24.95 -13.10 -5.56
CA VAL A 308 25.65 -14.09 -6.37
C VAL A 308 24.76 -14.66 -7.46
N GLU A 309 25.29 -14.69 -8.69
CA GLU A 309 24.73 -15.50 -9.76
C GLU A 309 25.18 -16.96 -9.63
N TRP A 310 24.20 -17.83 -9.37
CA TRP A 310 24.45 -19.24 -9.07
C TRP A 310 24.59 -20.09 -10.32
N ASN A 311 25.52 -21.04 -10.28
CA ASN A 311 25.66 -22.04 -11.32
C ASN A 311 24.39 -22.92 -11.42
N LYS A 312 24.04 -23.34 -12.63
CA LYS A 312 22.90 -24.23 -12.89
C LYS A 312 23.24 -25.72 -12.75
N LYS A 313 24.53 -26.08 -12.70
CA LYS A 313 24.98 -27.45 -12.48
C LYS A 313 25.10 -27.74 -10.98
N GLU A 314 24.46 -28.82 -10.54
CA GLU A 314 24.32 -29.18 -9.11
C GLU A 314 25.67 -29.33 -8.38
N GLU A 315 26.69 -29.91 -9.02
CA GLU A 315 28.01 -30.08 -8.38
C GLU A 315 28.76 -28.75 -8.26
N LEU A 316 28.73 -27.94 -9.33
CA LEU A 316 29.42 -26.64 -9.36
C LEU A 316 28.78 -25.63 -8.41
N VAL A 317 27.45 -25.63 -8.30
CA VAL A 317 26.76 -24.72 -7.37
C VAL A 317 27.08 -25.07 -5.92
N ALA A 318 27.26 -26.36 -5.60
CA ALA A 318 27.63 -26.77 -4.25
C ALA A 318 29.00 -26.21 -3.84
N GLU A 319 30.01 -26.33 -4.70
CA GLU A 319 31.34 -25.79 -4.44
C GLU A 319 31.35 -24.26 -4.40
N GLN A 320 30.66 -23.62 -5.35
CA GLN A 320 30.51 -22.17 -5.39
C GLN A 320 29.86 -21.63 -4.12
N ALA A 321 28.76 -22.24 -3.66
CA ALA A 321 28.04 -21.84 -2.45
C ALA A 321 28.91 -21.98 -1.21
N LEU A 322 29.62 -23.09 -1.05
CA LEU A 322 30.50 -23.30 0.11
C LEU A 322 31.68 -22.32 0.12
N LYS A 323 32.27 -22.03 -1.05
CA LYS A 323 33.35 -21.03 -1.17
C LYS A 323 32.83 -19.64 -0.80
N HIS A 324 31.68 -19.26 -1.33
CA HIS A 324 31.05 -17.97 -1.05
C HIS A 324 30.73 -17.82 0.45
N LEU A 325 29.98 -18.76 1.02
CA LEU A 325 29.57 -18.72 2.43
C LEU A 325 30.75 -18.80 3.40
N ARG A 326 31.84 -19.45 3.02
CA ARG A 326 33.08 -19.46 3.83
C ARG A 326 33.71 -18.06 3.93
N ASN A 327 33.65 -17.25 2.88
CA ASN A 327 34.17 -15.87 2.92
C ASN A 327 33.38 -14.98 3.89
N TYR A 328 32.10 -15.29 4.10
CA TYR A 328 31.20 -14.54 4.98
C TYR A 328 30.93 -15.23 6.31
N SER A 329 31.66 -16.29 6.68
CA SER A 329 31.41 -17.02 7.93
C SER A 329 31.51 -16.11 9.16
N LEU A 330 32.56 -15.26 9.22
CA LEU A 330 32.75 -14.27 10.28
C LEU A 330 31.60 -13.26 10.37
N LEU A 331 31.01 -12.91 9.22
CA LEU A 331 29.84 -12.02 9.19
C LEU A 331 28.63 -12.70 9.81
N PHE A 332 28.37 -13.97 9.48
CA PHE A 332 27.28 -14.74 10.07
C PHE A 332 27.50 -14.98 11.57
N THR A 333 28.72 -15.29 12.02
CA THR A 333 29.05 -15.40 13.45
C THR A 333 28.75 -14.11 14.21
N ALA A 334 28.94 -12.94 13.58
CA ALA A 334 28.68 -11.67 14.23
C ALA A 334 27.18 -11.37 14.48
N VAL A 335 26.28 -12.00 13.71
CA VAL A 335 24.82 -11.76 13.76
C VAL A 335 24.01 -12.95 14.29
N ALA A 336 24.57 -14.16 14.27
CA ALA A 336 23.98 -15.37 14.83
C ALA A 336 24.45 -15.59 16.28
N LYS A 337 24.04 -14.70 17.19
CA LYS A 337 24.52 -14.70 18.60
C LYS A 337 23.63 -15.42 19.61
N THR A 338 22.40 -15.71 19.23
CA THR A 338 21.41 -16.35 20.08
C THR A 338 20.91 -17.63 19.43
N GLU A 339 20.47 -18.60 20.24
CA GLU A 339 19.82 -19.81 19.72
C GLU A 339 18.68 -19.48 18.74
N LYS A 340 17.93 -18.40 19.01
CA LYS A 340 16.83 -17.95 18.15
C LYS A 340 17.34 -17.47 16.79
N SER A 341 18.41 -16.68 16.75
CA SER A 341 19.02 -16.23 15.48
C SER A 341 19.63 -17.39 14.70
N GLU A 342 20.32 -18.31 15.36
CA GLU A 342 20.88 -19.51 14.73
C GLU A 342 19.78 -20.41 14.15
N LEU A 343 18.70 -20.65 14.90
CA LEU A 343 17.57 -21.45 14.44
C LEU A 343 16.87 -20.78 13.25
N ASN A 344 16.68 -19.46 13.30
CA ASN A 344 16.13 -18.69 12.17
C ASN A 344 17.01 -18.77 10.93
N LEU A 345 18.34 -18.70 11.09
CA LEU A 345 19.28 -18.90 9.98
C LEU A 345 19.12 -20.30 9.37
N MET A 346 19.07 -21.33 10.21
CA MET A 346 18.93 -22.72 9.77
C MET A 346 17.61 -22.96 9.02
N VAL A 347 16.50 -22.41 9.52
CA VAL A 347 15.21 -22.43 8.81
C VAL A 347 15.30 -21.68 7.49
N ARG A 348 15.98 -20.53 7.45
CA ARG A 348 16.11 -19.75 6.22
C ARG A 348 16.95 -20.47 5.16
N ILE A 349 18.00 -21.18 5.56
CA ILE A 349 18.79 -22.05 4.69
C ILE A 349 17.92 -23.20 4.16
N GLN A 350 17.12 -23.85 5.02
CA GLN A 350 16.19 -24.91 4.63
C GLN A 350 15.22 -24.44 3.55
N GLU A 351 14.56 -23.29 3.76
CA GLU A 351 13.62 -22.71 2.79
C GLU A 351 14.30 -22.36 1.47
N TYR A 352 15.48 -21.73 1.53
CA TYR A 352 16.23 -21.38 0.34
C TYR A 352 16.62 -22.61 -0.48
N CYS A 353 17.14 -23.66 0.18
CA CYS A 353 17.51 -24.90 -0.50
C CYS A 353 16.30 -25.66 -1.05
N TYR A 354 15.12 -25.51 -0.44
CA TYR A 354 13.88 -26.10 -0.95
C TYR A 354 13.34 -25.38 -2.18
N ASP A 355 13.30 -24.05 -2.10
CA ASP A 355 12.75 -23.20 -3.18
C ASP A 355 13.71 -23.18 -4.40
N ASN A 356 14.97 -23.60 -4.25
CA ASN A 356 15.96 -23.69 -5.31
C ASN A 356 16.46 -25.13 -5.54
N ILE A 357 15.96 -25.79 -6.58
CA ILE A 357 16.23 -27.21 -6.89
C ILE A 357 17.72 -27.54 -6.92
N ASN A 358 18.56 -26.63 -7.43
CA ASN A 358 20.02 -26.86 -7.52
C ASN A 358 20.70 -26.93 -6.16
N PHE A 359 20.06 -26.42 -5.10
CA PHE A 359 20.57 -26.39 -3.73
C PHE A 359 20.05 -27.56 -2.86
N MET A 360 19.21 -28.44 -3.40
CA MET A 360 18.59 -29.54 -2.64
C MET A 360 19.61 -30.47 -1.97
N LYS A 361 20.77 -30.74 -2.61
CA LYS A 361 21.87 -31.54 -2.00
C LYS A 361 22.95 -30.69 -1.32
N VAL A 362 22.78 -29.37 -1.28
CA VAL A 362 23.76 -28.42 -0.73
C VAL A 362 23.46 -28.11 0.73
N PHE A 363 22.19 -28.21 1.15
CA PHE A 363 21.74 -27.95 2.52
C PHE A 363 22.65 -28.53 3.60
N GLN A 364 22.85 -29.85 3.62
CA GLN A 364 23.70 -30.51 4.61
C GLN A 364 25.12 -29.93 4.63
N LYS A 365 25.70 -29.64 3.46
CA LYS A 365 27.06 -29.11 3.35
C LYS A 365 27.16 -27.70 3.95
N ILE A 366 26.12 -26.87 3.77
CA ILE A 366 26.04 -25.53 4.37
C ILE A 366 25.97 -25.63 5.89
N ILE A 367 25.11 -26.52 6.43
CA ILE A 367 25.01 -26.69 7.89
C ILE A 367 26.33 -27.16 8.48
N ILE A 368 27.01 -28.13 7.84
CA ILE A 368 28.32 -28.60 8.31
C ILE A 368 29.37 -27.47 8.26
N LEU A 369 29.38 -26.65 7.21
CA LEU A 369 30.26 -25.49 7.11
C LEU A 369 30.02 -24.52 8.27
N PHE A 370 28.77 -24.15 8.49
CA PHE A 370 28.40 -23.20 9.55
C PHE A 370 28.61 -23.74 10.95
N TYR A 371 28.40 -25.04 11.18
CA TYR A 371 28.79 -25.69 12.42
C TYR A 371 30.31 -25.61 12.65
N LYS A 372 31.11 -25.97 11.64
CA LYS A 372 32.59 -25.92 11.72
C LYS A 372 33.14 -24.50 11.87
N SER A 373 32.40 -23.50 11.40
CA SER A 373 32.78 -22.09 11.50
C SER A 373 32.17 -21.39 12.72
N GLU A 374 31.61 -22.14 13.68
CA GLU A 374 31.01 -21.60 14.91
C GLU A 374 29.89 -20.58 14.65
N VAL A 375 29.18 -20.73 13.52
CA VAL A 375 27.98 -19.96 13.18
C VAL A 375 26.72 -20.63 13.73
N LEU A 376 26.71 -21.96 13.80
CA LEU A 376 25.62 -22.76 14.36
C LEU A 376 26.16 -23.64 15.48
N SER A 377 25.51 -23.59 16.63
CA SER A 377 25.77 -24.48 17.77
C SER A 377 25.21 -25.88 17.55
N GLU A 378 25.79 -26.85 18.26
CA GLU A 378 25.29 -28.23 18.29
C GLU A 378 23.83 -28.29 18.74
N ASP A 379 23.50 -27.58 19.82
CA ASP A 379 22.15 -27.54 20.40
C ASP A 379 21.10 -27.08 19.40
N VAL A 380 21.41 -26.06 18.60
CA VAL A 380 20.48 -25.54 17.58
C VAL A 380 20.30 -26.54 16.45
N VAL A 381 21.36 -27.21 15.99
CA VAL A 381 21.25 -28.26 14.95
C VAL A 381 20.37 -29.41 15.45
N LEU A 382 20.57 -29.85 16.68
CA LEU A 382 19.76 -30.91 17.31
C LEU A 382 18.30 -30.47 17.52
N LYS A 383 18.09 -29.22 17.95
CA LYS A 383 16.76 -28.62 18.14
C LYS A 383 16.00 -28.53 16.83
N TRP A 384 16.61 -28.03 15.77
CA TRP A 384 16.01 -28.01 14.44
C TRP A 384 15.68 -29.43 13.93
N TYR A 385 16.56 -30.41 14.18
CA TYR A 385 16.32 -31.78 13.73
C TYR A 385 15.08 -32.41 14.36
N ARG A 386 14.84 -32.14 15.66
CA ARG A 386 13.64 -32.61 16.37
C ARG A 386 12.40 -31.79 15.99
N ASP A 387 12.51 -30.47 16.14
CA ASP A 387 11.36 -29.56 16.19
C ASP A 387 11.49 -28.44 15.17
N SER A 388 11.93 -28.74 13.94
CA SER A 388 12.04 -27.71 12.89
C SER A 388 10.71 -26.96 12.73
N PRO A 389 10.71 -25.61 12.88
CA PRO A 389 9.51 -24.78 12.74
C PRO A 389 8.93 -24.77 11.33
N SER A 390 9.72 -25.11 10.31
CA SER A 390 9.29 -25.06 8.90
C SER A 390 8.98 -26.44 8.37
N SER A 391 7.80 -26.60 7.75
CA SER A 391 7.38 -27.83 7.08
C SER A 391 7.99 -27.99 5.68
N LYS A 392 8.51 -26.91 5.07
CA LYS A 392 9.05 -26.90 3.70
C LYS A 392 10.26 -27.84 3.56
N GLY A 393 10.10 -28.95 2.83
CA GLY A 393 11.21 -29.89 2.59
C GLY A 393 11.70 -30.64 3.83
N LYS A 394 10.98 -30.57 4.97
CA LYS A 394 11.42 -31.11 6.27
C LYS A 394 11.88 -32.58 6.18
N GLY A 395 11.05 -33.45 5.58
CA GLY A 395 11.38 -34.88 5.47
C GLY A 395 12.69 -35.15 4.71
N ILE A 396 12.92 -34.42 3.62
CA ILE A 396 14.12 -34.57 2.79
C ILE A 396 15.36 -34.13 3.57
N PHE A 397 15.32 -32.94 4.17
CA PHE A 397 16.50 -32.40 4.85
C PHE A 397 16.81 -33.08 6.18
N VAL A 398 15.79 -33.51 6.94
CA VAL A 398 15.98 -34.38 8.12
C VAL A 398 16.65 -35.69 7.70
N SER A 399 16.25 -36.30 6.59
CA SER A 399 16.93 -37.50 6.08
C SER A 399 18.39 -37.24 5.72
N GLN A 400 18.70 -36.11 5.07
CA GLN A 400 20.09 -35.74 4.73
C GLN A 400 20.95 -35.54 5.98
N MET A 401 20.38 -34.94 7.03
CA MET A 401 21.10 -34.61 8.26
C MET A 401 21.31 -35.79 9.21
N LYS A 402 20.62 -36.91 9.01
CA LYS A 402 20.60 -38.06 9.94
C LYS A 402 22.00 -38.50 10.40
N LYS A 403 22.91 -38.81 9.45
CA LYS A 403 24.27 -39.26 9.77
C LYS A 403 25.08 -38.21 10.56
N PHE A 404 24.89 -36.94 10.24
CA PHE A 404 25.60 -35.85 10.93
C PHE A 404 25.08 -35.66 12.36
N VAL A 405 23.76 -35.76 12.56
CA VAL A 405 23.14 -35.69 13.90
C VAL A 405 23.50 -36.90 14.76
N GLU A 406 23.54 -38.10 14.19
CA GLU A 406 24.05 -39.30 14.88
C GLU A 406 25.50 -39.10 15.33
N TRP A 407 26.34 -38.53 14.46
CA TRP A 407 27.71 -38.18 14.80
C TRP A 407 27.80 -37.17 15.95
N LEU A 408 27.03 -36.07 15.91
CA LEU A 408 27.00 -35.07 16.99
C LEU A 408 26.68 -35.71 18.35
N LYS A 409 25.61 -36.52 18.42
CA LYS A 409 25.20 -37.22 19.64
C LYS A 409 26.28 -38.18 20.15
N SER A 410 26.90 -38.95 19.26
CA SER A 410 27.96 -39.91 19.62
C SER A 410 29.26 -39.24 20.08
N ALA A 411 29.60 -38.09 19.49
CA ALA A 411 30.77 -37.31 19.88
C ALA A 411 30.61 -36.71 21.28
N GLU A 412 29.38 -36.36 21.66
CA GLU A 412 29.04 -35.90 23.01
C GLU A 412 29.12 -37.05 24.04
N GLU A 413 28.56 -38.23 23.72
CA GLU A 413 28.66 -39.43 24.57
C GLU A 413 30.12 -39.87 24.78
N GLY A 414 30.97 -39.79 23.76
CA GLY A 414 32.41 -40.06 23.88
C GLY A 414 33.13 -39.07 24.81
N LYS A 415 32.82 -37.78 24.74
CA LYS A 415 33.38 -36.75 25.65
C LYS A 415 32.84 -36.90 27.08
N ARG A 416 31.56 -37.21 27.24
CA ARG A 416 30.92 -37.42 28.55
C ARG A 416 31.44 -38.68 29.23
N ASN A 417 31.65 -39.77 28.48
CA ASN A 417 32.30 -40.99 28.97
C ASN A 417 33.78 -40.78 29.29
N PHE A 418 34.50 -39.97 28.51
CA PHE A 418 35.89 -39.61 28.81
C PHE A 418 35.98 -38.79 30.11
N LEU A 419 35.11 -37.80 30.32
CA LEU A 419 35.05 -37.01 31.56
C LEU A 419 34.65 -37.84 32.78
N LEU A 420 33.73 -38.80 32.63
CA LEU A 420 33.36 -39.76 33.68
C LEU A 420 34.51 -40.74 33.99
N SER A 421 35.30 -41.15 32.98
CA SER A 421 36.45 -42.04 33.16
C SER A 421 37.66 -41.40 33.83
N ILE A 422 37.71 -40.06 33.90
CA ILE A 422 38.75 -39.28 34.59
C ILE A 422 38.30 -38.89 36.02
N SER A 423 37.02 -39.15 36.36
CA SER A 423 36.42 -38.81 37.66
C SER A 423 36.26 -40.02 38.59
N ILE A 424 36.91 -41.14 38.29
CA ILE A 424 37.07 -42.34 39.13
C ILE A 424 38.57 -42.54 39.34
#